data_AF-A0A9N8D6J4-F1
#
_entry.id   AF-A0A9N8D6J4-F1
#
_cell.length_a   1.000
_cell.length_b   1.000
_cell.length_c   1.000
_cell.angle_alpha   90.00
_cell.angle_beta   90.00
_cell.angle_gamma   90.00
#
_symmetry.space_group_name_H-M   'P 1'
#
loop_
_entity.id
_entity.type
_entity.pdbx_description
1 polymer ?
#
loop_
_entity_poly.entity_id
_entity_poly.type
_entity_poly.pdbx_seq_one_letter_code
_entity_poly.pdbx_strand_id
1 'polypeptide(L)'
;MTGKRYYHALTPLFLLAVTSLIHLKSVQNNTIVFETQLPTPIPPDEIRKRSLELGASLSRHPETDQDQTDSKTNTGFKRKRKEELEALLSKMELGDKNRTKKQRKEELKAALSNIDLSSDARTNAKQNKMKRKQELRAKLSQPPKIDLTNTINTRRKIVFLHVGKAGGNTVRSALPRLFCQRHRRRVDKQSCWERTARPDSPLRDGTELEVHMKTVPNNGAQLILENNYTTFLFALREPLSRIRSAYHFLHPNNTESVYARMKHELKTSFYEECFPTWGDLMQAVDQALSIARHGGIASTGGESNTATTITQSLTFCQNLAIAGLRGEERIVKKINVHFFFNHQFYADMSMNVFPSTEVFVVRTETLWDDLVDLDRSLGGPGKFKYNGAVMNENKNHTSPTTTTSTTASQGETGASLSLRQQEDRNLCCVLWEELRLYQIILYRAVNLLPWEKRATMKKLLGICSADGQRSKIDWQAWHKRSCPDLGPFLSKLPTPQAANYTE
;
A
#
# COMPACT_ATOMS: atom_id res chain seq x y z
N MET A 1 -41.26 37.65 -16.04
CA MET A 1 -42.12 36.69 -16.74
C MET A 1 -41.50 35.31 -16.66
N THR A 2 -41.99 34.49 -15.73
CA THR A 2 -41.49 33.16 -15.39
C THR A 2 -42.14 32.09 -16.26
N GLY A 3 -41.41 31.50 -17.21
CA GLY A 3 -41.88 30.37 -18.01
C GLY A 3 -41.45 29.04 -17.41
N LYS A 4 -42.31 28.44 -16.58
CA LYS A 4 -42.18 27.02 -16.16
C LYS A 4 -42.74 26.13 -17.26
N ARG A 5 -41.93 25.20 -17.79
CA ARG A 5 -42.40 24.13 -18.69
C ARG A 5 -42.74 22.89 -17.87
N TYR A 6 -44.00 22.48 -17.94
CA TYR A 6 -44.50 21.20 -17.45
C TYR A 6 -44.20 20.10 -18.48
N TYR A 7 -43.66 18.97 -18.04
CA TYR A 7 -43.59 17.74 -18.83
C TYR A 7 -44.67 16.78 -18.33
N HIS A 8 -45.64 16.48 -19.20
CA HIS A 8 -46.56 15.37 -19.03
C HIS A 8 -45.85 14.06 -19.38
N ALA A 9 -45.87 13.10 -18.47
CA ALA A 9 -45.51 11.72 -18.73
C ALA A 9 -46.76 10.97 -19.21
N LEU A 10 -46.68 10.37 -20.41
CA LEU A 10 -47.62 9.38 -20.90
C LEU A 10 -46.89 8.03 -20.91
N THR A 11 -47.34 7.12 -20.07
CA THR A 11 -46.94 5.70 -20.04
C THR A 11 -48.00 4.87 -20.78
N PRO A 12 -47.63 4.02 -21.75
CA PRO A 12 -48.50 2.93 -22.15
C PRO A 12 -48.20 1.66 -21.33
N LEU A 13 -49.26 1.12 -20.71
CA LEU A 13 -49.30 -0.24 -20.19
C LEU A 13 -49.16 -1.25 -21.36
N PHE A 14 -48.23 -2.19 -21.24
CA PHE A 14 -48.31 -3.48 -21.92
C PHE A 14 -48.20 -4.59 -20.87
N LEU A 15 -49.32 -5.27 -20.64
CA LEU A 15 -49.42 -6.53 -19.92
C LEU A 15 -48.94 -7.65 -20.86
N LEU A 16 -47.94 -8.41 -20.45
CA LEU A 16 -47.72 -9.77 -20.93
C LEU A 16 -47.64 -10.69 -19.73
N ALA A 17 -48.68 -11.50 -19.57
CA ALA A 17 -48.76 -12.57 -18.60
C ALA A 17 -47.90 -13.75 -19.10
N VAL A 18 -46.91 -14.13 -18.30
CA VAL A 18 -46.25 -15.44 -18.42
C VAL A 18 -46.58 -16.21 -17.14
N THR A 19 -47.55 -17.11 -17.25
CA THR A 19 -47.86 -18.10 -16.22
C THR A 19 -46.79 -19.20 -16.26
N SER A 20 -45.98 -19.30 -15.21
CA SER A 20 -45.19 -20.51 -14.94
C SER A 20 -45.77 -21.20 -13.72
N LEU A 21 -46.29 -22.42 -13.95
CA LEU A 21 -46.65 -23.39 -12.93
C LEU A 21 -45.43 -23.67 -12.03
N ILE A 22 -45.58 -23.47 -10.73
CA ILE A 22 -44.69 -24.07 -9.73
C ILE A 22 -45.50 -25.11 -8.96
N HIS A 23 -45.10 -26.37 -9.12
CA HIS A 23 -45.55 -27.48 -8.30
C HIS A 23 -45.00 -27.31 -6.87
N LEU A 24 -45.88 -27.05 -5.91
CA LEU A 24 -45.58 -27.20 -4.49
C LEU A 24 -45.60 -28.69 -4.14
N LYS A 25 -44.42 -29.27 -3.90
CA LYS A 25 -44.29 -30.49 -3.10
C LYS A 25 -43.92 -30.09 -1.67
N SER A 26 -44.87 -30.38 -0.78
CA SER A 26 -44.70 -30.51 0.66
C SER A 26 -43.55 -31.46 0.97
N VAL A 27 -42.62 -31.04 1.82
CA VAL A 27 -41.68 -31.94 2.52
C VAL A 27 -41.60 -31.48 3.97
N GLN A 28 -42.04 -32.37 4.86
CA GLN A 28 -41.95 -32.26 6.31
C GLN A 28 -40.51 -32.45 6.80
N ASN A 29 -40.20 -31.79 7.92
CA ASN A 29 -39.19 -32.11 8.94
C ASN A 29 -37.93 -32.84 8.48
N ASN A 30 -36.81 -32.11 8.43
CA ASN A 30 -35.53 -32.63 8.90
C ASN A 30 -34.58 -31.48 9.27
N THR A 31 -33.97 -31.63 10.45
CA THR A 31 -32.89 -30.81 10.99
C THR A 31 -31.71 -30.82 10.00
N ILE A 32 -31.44 -29.68 9.35
CA ILE A 32 -30.27 -29.50 8.49
C ILE A 32 -29.12 -29.03 9.36
N VAL A 33 -28.18 -29.93 9.65
CA VAL A 33 -26.83 -29.57 10.11
C VAL A 33 -26.09 -29.02 8.90
N PHE A 34 -25.79 -27.72 8.90
CA PHE A 34 -24.91 -27.11 7.90
C PHE A 34 -23.45 -27.43 8.27
N GLU A 35 -22.91 -28.49 7.67
CA GLU A 35 -21.47 -28.68 7.57
C GLU A 35 -20.97 -27.80 6.41
N THR A 36 -20.50 -26.59 6.73
CA THR A 36 -19.82 -25.73 5.76
C THR A 36 -18.44 -26.32 5.45
N GLN A 37 -18.38 -27.21 4.45
CA GLN A 37 -17.12 -27.49 3.79
C GLN A 37 -16.73 -26.25 2.97
N LEU A 38 -15.67 -25.57 3.42
CA LEU A 38 -14.94 -24.58 2.63
C LEU A 38 -14.59 -25.23 1.27
N PRO A 39 -14.69 -24.49 0.14
CA PRO A 39 -14.23 -25.00 -1.14
C PRO A 39 -12.76 -25.40 -1.00
N THR A 40 -12.49 -26.69 -1.22
CA THR A 40 -11.12 -27.21 -1.23
C THR A 40 -10.34 -26.48 -2.32
N PRO A 41 -9.07 -26.10 -2.04
CA PRO A 41 -8.22 -25.52 -3.06
C PRO A 41 -8.15 -26.47 -4.24
N ILE A 42 -8.41 -25.97 -5.45
CA ILE A 42 -8.19 -26.73 -6.68
C ILE A 42 -6.74 -27.23 -6.65
N PRO A 43 -6.49 -28.56 -6.74
CA PRO A 43 -5.15 -29.09 -6.69
C PRO A 43 -4.27 -28.43 -7.76
N PRO A 44 -3.02 -28.08 -7.45
CA PRO A 44 -2.08 -27.49 -8.42
C PRO A 44 -2.00 -28.28 -9.73
N ASP A 45 -2.24 -29.60 -9.68
CA ASP A 45 -2.20 -30.49 -10.84
C ASP A 45 -3.37 -30.31 -11.81
N GLU A 46 -4.54 -29.84 -11.35
CA GLU A 46 -5.70 -29.59 -12.20
C GLU A 46 -5.58 -28.25 -12.95
N ILE A 47 -4.94 -27.26 -12.31
CA ILE A 47 -4.52 -25.99 -12.93
C ILE A 47 -3.40 -26.23 -13.96
N ARG A 48 -2.47 -27.15 -13.64
CA ARG A 48 -1.38 -27.58 -14.52
C ARG A 48 -1.90 -28.35 -15.74
N LYS A 49 -2.93 -29.19 -15.57
CA LYS A 49 -3.54 -29.97 -16.66
C LYS A 49 -4.25 -29.06 -17.68
N ARG A 50 -4.97 -28.03 -17.21
CA ARG A 50 -5.59 -27.02 -18.09
C ARG A 50 -4.59 -26.07 -18.76
N SER A 51 -3.40 -25.88 -18.18
CA SER A 51 -2.32 -25.06 -18.77
C SER A 51 -1.42 -25.83 -19.73
N LEU A 52 -1.43 -27.18 -19.69
CA LEU A 52 -0.62 -28.04 -20.58
C LEU A 52 -1.33 -28.38 -21.91
N GLU A 53 -2.64 -28.16 -22.03
CA GLU A 53 -3.38 -28.32 -23.29
C GLU A 53 -3.23 -27.11 -24.24
N LEU A 54 -2.61 -26.02 -23.78
CA LEU A 54 -2.38 -24.80 -24.56
C LEU A 54 -0.92 -24.33 -24.40
N GLY A 55 -0.02 -24.90 -25.22
CA GLY A 55 1.28 -24.30 -25.52
C GLY A 55 2.48 -24.99 -24.87
N ALA A 56 3.01 -26.00 -25.56
CA ALA A 56 4.42 -26.36 -25.44
C ALA A 56 5.25 -25.47 -26.37
N SER A 57 6.31 -24.82 -25.88
CA SER A 57 7.68 -24.93 -26.42
C SER A 57 8.67 -23.92 -25.80
N LEU A 58 9.93 -24.37 -25.68
CA LEU A 58 11.21 -23.64 -25.49
C LEU A 58 11.53 -23.05 -24.11
N SER A 59 12.77 -22.99 -23.64
CA SER A 59 13.99 -23.81 -23.75
C SER A 59 14.96 -23.22 -22.71
N ARG A 60 15.80 -24.06 -22.10
CA ARG A 60 16.80 -23.65 -21.08
C ARG A 60 18.06 -23.09 -21.75
N HIS A 61 18.69 -22.10 -21.12
CA HIS A 61 20.14 -21.90 -21.24
C HIS A 61 20.75 -21.43 -19.91
N PRO A 62 22.06 -21.67 -19.70
CA PRO A 62 22.68 -21.78 -18.38
C PRO A 62 23.38 -20.50 -17.92
N GLU A 63 23.58 -20.42 -16.60
CA GLU A 63 24.40 -19.41 -15.90
C GLU A 63 25.90 -19.67 -16.13
N THR A 64 26.66 -18.59 -16.35
CA THR A 64 28.12 -18.57 -16.16
C THR A 64 28.50 -17.49 -15.15
N ASP A 65 29.12 -17.95 -14.06
CA ASP A 65 29.88 -17.17 -13.08
C ASP A 65 31.19 -16.67 -13.69
N GLN A 66 31.51 -15.38 -13.46
CA GLN A 66 32.87 -14.88 -13.19
C GLN A 66 32.83 -13.35 -13.01
N ASP A 67 33.20 -12.85 -11.81
CA ASP A 67 34.34 -11.94 -11.69
C ASP A 67 34.65 -11.59 -10.23
N GLN A 68 35.84 -12.00 -9.79
CA GLN A 68 36.56 -11.44 -8.65
C GLN A 68 37.72 -10.62 -9.21
N THR A 69 37.83 -9.34 -8.86
CA THR A 69 39.10 -8.64 -8.61
C THR A 69 38.85 -7.20 -8.16
N ASP A 70 39.46 -6.83 -7.02
CA ASP A 70 40.27 -5.60 -6.84
C ASP A 70 40.24 -5.05 -5.40
N SER A 71 41.34 -5.32 -4.68
CA SER A 71 41.71 -4.63 -3.44
C SER A 71 43.23 -4.42 -3.41
N LYS A 72 43.72 -3.42 -4.17
CA LYS A 72 45.11 -2.96 -4.13
C LYS A 72 45.20 -1.44 -4.14
N THR A 73 44.78 -0.76 -3.06
CA THR A 73 44.96 0.71 -2.96
C THR A 73 45.46 1.24 -1.62
N ASN A 74 45.73 0.39 -0.62
CA ASN A 74 46.14 0.86 0.72
C ASN A 74 47.62 0.62 1.07
N THR A 75 48.43 0.08 0.16
CA THR A 75 49.85 -0.26 0.41
C THR A 75 50.81 0.88 0.04
N GLY A 76 50.44 1.80 -0.85
CA GLY A 76 51.32 2.88 -1.33
C GLY A 76 51.67 3.96 -0.30
N PHE A 77 50.72 4.33 0.58
CA PHE A 77 50.92 5.45 1.51
C PHE A 77 51.85 5.11 2.69
N LYS A 78 51.83 3.85 3.15
CA LYS A 78 52.72 3.38 4.21
C LYS A 78 54.17 3.24 3.73
N ARG A 79 54.36 2.90 2.45
CA ARG A 79 55.68 2.73 1.84
C ARG A 79 56.43 4.06 1.72
N LYS A 80 55.76 5.11 1.23
CA LYS A 80 56.38 6.44 1.09
C LYS A 80 56.82 7.07 2.42
N ARG A 81 56.01 6.93 3.48
CA ARG A 81 56.38 7.42 4.84
C ARG A 81 57.55 6.66 5.45
N LYS A 82 57.66 5.36 5.15
CA LYS A 82 58.79 4.55 5.59
C LYS A 82 60.08 4.97 4.88
N GLU A 83 60.02 5.17 3.56
CA GLU A 83 61.15 5.63 2.75
C GLU A 83 61.61 7.06 3.17
N GLU A 84 60.70 7.98 3.50
CA GLU A 84 61.04 9.32 4.00
C GLU A 84 61.68 9.30 5.40
N LEU A 85 61.20 8.43 6.30
CA LEU A 85 61.75 8.26 7.64
C LEU A 85 63.15 7.61 7.60
N GLU A 86 63.32 6.59 6.75
CA GLU A 86 64.61 5.94 6.53
C GLU A 86 65.63 6.90 5.90
N ALA A 87 65.22 7.75 4.96
CA ALA A 87 66.08 8.79 4.39
C ALA A 87 66.50 9.86 5.41
N LEU A 88 65.61 10.22 6.36
CA LEU A 88 65.93 11.15 7.45
C LEU A 88 66.92 10.54 8.46
N LEU A 89 66.70 9.27 8.84
CA LEU A 89 67.59 8.55 9.75
C LEU A 89 68.99 8.38 9.13
N SER A 90 69.05 8.05 7.84
CA SER A 90 70.33 7.93 7.10
C SER A 90 71.11 9.25 7.06
N LYS A 91 70.43 10.40 6.90
CA LYS A 91 71.07 11.72 6.96
C LYS A 91 71.61 12.07 8.36
N MET A 92 71.00 11.54 9.42
CA MET A 92 71.45 11.77 10.80
C MET A 92 72.67 10.91 11.17
N GLU A 93 72.89 9.76 10.53
CA GLU A 93 74.03 8.89 10.78
C GLU A 93 75.34 9.40 10.14
N LEU A 94 75.25 10.17 9.06
CA LEU A 94 76.39 10.77 8.35
C LEU A 94 76.90 12.09 8.97
N GLY A 95 76.25 12.59 10.02
CA GLY A 95 76.58 13.87 10.66
C GLY A 95 77.47 13.74 11.89
N ASP A 96 78.68 14.30 11.78
CA ASP A 96 79.60 14.79 12.81
C ASP A 96 79.61 14.02 14.16
N LYS A 97 80.69 13.25 14.41
CA LYS A 97 80.86 12.39 15.60
C LYS A 97 80.90 13.15 16.92
N ASN A 98 80.95 14.49 16.89
CA ASN A 98 81.00 15.34 18.08
C ASN A 98 79.62 15.79 18.59
N ARG A 99 78.51 15.40 17.95
CA ARG A 99 77.17 15.76 18.45
C ARG A 99 76.74 14.90 19.63
N THR A 100 76.36 15.55 20.72
CA THR A 100 75.84 14.86 21.91
C THR A 100 74.49 14.20 21.62
N LYS A 101 74.21 13.06 22.28
CA LYS A 101 72.94 12.32 22.18
C LYS A 101 71.71 13.20 22.45
N LYS A 102 71.87 14.27 23.25
CA LYS A 102 70.84 15.27 23.55
C LYS A 102 70.49 16.13 22.33
N GLN A 103 71.47 16.62 21.58
CA GLN A 103 71.24 17.40 20.36
C GLN A 103 70.54 16.59 19.28
N ARG A 104 70.97 15.34 19.04
CA ARG A 104 70.30 14.45 18.07
C ARG A 104 68.83 14.19 18.43
N LYS A 105 68.51 14.11 19.72
CA LYS A 105 67.14 13.92 20.21
C LYS A 105 66.27 15.17 20.00
N GLU A 106 66.81 16.36 20.26
CA GLU A 106 66.08 17.62 20.03
C GLU A 106 65.88 17.90 18.53
N GLU A 107 66.87 17.60 17.68
CA GLU A 107 66.72 17.72 16.23
C GLU A 107 65.71 16.73 15.65
N LEU A 108 65.71 15.48 16.12
CA LEU A 108 64.69 14.51 15.73
C LEU A 108 63.30 14.95 16.18
N LYS A 109 63.19 15.52 17.39
CA LYS A 109 61.94 16.06 17.92
C LYS A 109 61.45 17.26 17.10
N ALA A 110 62.35 18.16 16.69
CA ALA A 110 62.04 19.30 15.82
C ALA A 110 61.68 18.89 14.39
N ALA A 111 62.35 17.86 13.84
CA ALA A 111 62.02 17.30 12.54
C ALA A 111 60.64 16.60 12.55
N LEU A 112 60.34 15.85 13.61
CA LEU A 112 59.04 15.19 13.79
C LEU A 112 57.90 16.20 14.02
N SER A 113 58.15 17.32 14.69
CA SER A 113 57.14 18.39 14.84
C SER A 113 56.82 19.09 13.51
N ASN A 114 57.77 19.15 12.58
CA ASN A 114 57.53 19.68 11.22
C ASN A 114 56.85 18.67 10.28
N ILE A 115 56.89 17.37 10.60
CA ILE A 115 56.20 16.30 9.87
C ILE A 115 54.76 16.11 10.36
N ASP A 116 54.35 16.79 11.44
CA ASP A 116 52.95 16.94 11.82
C ASP A 116 52.25 17.93 10.87
N LEU A 117 52.14 17.50 9.61
CA LEU A 117 51.29 18.07 8.57
C LEU A 117 49.96 18.49 9.21
N SER A 118 49.61 19.75 8.97
CA SER A 118 48.60 20.49 9.71
C SER A 118 47.38 19.64 10.04
N SER A 119 46.86 19.81 11.25
CA SER A 119 45.61 19.18 11.68
C SER A 119 44.48 19.35 10.63
N ASP A 120 44.55 20.40 9.82
CA ASP A 120 43.65 20.67 8.69
C ASP A 120 43.76 19.64 7.57
N ALA A 121 44.96 19.17 7.21
CA ALA A 121 45.13 18.15 6.18
C ALA A 121 44.51 16.80 6.59
N ARG A 122 44.63 16.41 7.87
CA ARG A 122 43.96 15.23 8.42
C ARG A 122 42.45 15.39 8.48
N THR A 123 41.98 16.59 8.82
CA THR A 123 40.54 16.91 8.87
C THR A 123 39.91 16.90 7.49
N ASN A 124 40.58 17.49 6.49
CA ASN A 124 40.16 17.49 5.10
C ASN A 124 40.16 16.08 4.49
N ALA A 125 41.17 15.25 4.80
CA ALA A 125 41.19 13.85 4.35
C ALA A 125 40.04 13.03 4.97
N LYS A 126 39.71 13.25 6.26
CA LYS A 126 38.56 12.61 6.91
C LYS A 126 37.23 13.06 6.32
N GLN A 127 37.05 14.36 6.08
CA GLN A 127 35.85 14.90 5.43
C GLN A 127 35.68 14.37 4.02
N ASN A 128 36.74 14.37 3.19
CA ASN A 128 36.71 13.82 1.83
C ASN A 128 36.42 12.32 1.80
N LYS A 129 36.96 11.55 2.76
CA LYS A 129 36.66 10.12 2.91
C LYS A 129 35.20 9.89 3.32
N MET A 130 34.64 10.72 4.20
CA MET A 130 33.24 10.65 4.62
C MET A 130 32.30 11.02 3.46
N LYS A 131 32.61 12.10 2.73
CA LYS A 131 31.88 12.54 1.53
C LYS A 131 31.89 11.46 0.44
N ARG A 132 33.06 10.90 0.09
CA ARG A 132 33.15 9.78 -0.87
C ARG A 132 32.38 8.53 -0.40
N LYS A 133 32.38 8.22 0.90
CA LYS A 133 31.60 7.11 1.45
C LYS A 133 30.10 7.38 1.38
N GLN A 134 29.65 8.63 1.58
CA GLN A 134 28.26 9.03 1.40
C GLN A 134 27.85 9.01 -0.08
N GLU A 135 28.68 9.53 -0.99
CA GLU A 135 28.47 9.48 -2.44
C GLU A 135 28.44 8.05 -2.97
N LEU A 136 29.37 7.20 -2.52
CA LEU A 136 29.42 5.78 -2.90
C LEU A 136 28.23 5.02 -2.31
N ARG A 137 27.80 5.31 -1.09
CA ARG A 137 26.55 4.78 -0.53
C ARG A 137 25.35 5.27 -1.32
N ALA A 138 25.30 6.52 -1.76
CA ALA A 138 24.23 7.05 -2.61
C ALA A 138 24.21 6.33 -3.97
N LYS A 139 25.37 6.14 -4.60
CA LYS A 139 25.51 5.41 -5.88
C LYS A 139 25.18 3.92 -5.75
N LEU A 140 25.68 3.23 -4.72
CA LEU A 140 25.39 1.80 -4.46
C LEU A 140 23.99 1.58 -3.88
N SER A 141 23.35 2.61 -3.31
CA SER A 141 21.94 2.54 -2.87
C SER A 141 20.96 2.65 -4.03
N GLN A 142 21.42 3.00 -5.22
CA GLN A 142 20.65 2.86 -6.44
C GLN A 142 20.93 1.46 -7.00
N PRO A 143 20.14 0.43 -6.64
CA PRO A 143 20.20 -0.85 -7.34
C PRO A 143 19.95 -0.59 -8.83
N PRO A 144 20.46 -1.46 -9.71
CA PRO A 144 20.18 -1.36 -11.14
C PRO A 144 18.67 -1.18 -11.32
N LYS A 145 18.27 -0.05 -11.94
CA LYS A 145 16.88 0.16 -12.33
C LYS A 145 16.52 -1.03 -13.21
N ILE A 146 15.46 -1.75 -12.85
CA ILE A 146 14.96 -2.86 -13.66
C ILE A 146 14.64 -2.27 -15.01
N ASP A 147 15.44 -2.65 -16.00
CA ASP A 147 15.28 -2.15 -17.36
C ASP A 147 14.11 -2.89 -18.01
N LEU A 148 12.90 -2.33 -17.83
CA LEU A 148 11.67 -2.83 -18.45
C LEU A 148 11.67 -2.60 -19.96
N THR A 149 12.70 -1.95 -20.51
CA THR A 149 12.82 -1.72 -21.95
C THR A 149 13.24 -2.99 -22.70
N ASN A 150 13.90 -3.99 -22.12
CA ASN A 150 14.22 -5.23 -22.89
C ASN A 150 12.98 -6.06 -23.31
N THR A 151 11.78 -5.70 -22.82
CA THR A 151 10.48 -6.17 -23.34
C THR A 151 9.88 -5.30 -24.48
N ILE A 152 10.68 -4.39 -25.07
CA ILE A 152 10.30 -3.32 -26.02
C ILE A 152 9.39 -3.78 -27.17
N ASN A 153 9.44 -5.05 -27.59
CA ASN A 153 8.67 -5.50 -28.75
C ASN A 153 7.17 -5.72 -28.51
N THR A 154 6.66 -5.69 -27.27
CA THR A 154 5.22 -5.77 -27.02
C THR A 154 4.70 -4.53 -26.33
N ARG A 155 3.79 -3.81 -27.03
CA ARG A 155 3.04 -2.69 -26.46
C ARG A 155 2.20 -3.21 -25.28
N ARG A 156 2.58 -2.87 -24.05
CA ARG A 156 1.84 -3.24 -22.84
C ARG A 156 0.40 -2.73 -22.91
N LYS A 157 -0.54 -3.60 -22.55
CA LYS A 157 -1.94 -3.23 -22.28
C LYS A 157 -2.12 -3.23 -20.76
N ILE A 158 -2.29 -2.04 -20.19
CA ILE A 158 -2.30 -1.78 -18.76
C ILE A 158 -3.75 -1.51 -18.31
N VAL A 159 -4.19 -2.22 -17.26
CA VAL A 159 -5.42 -1.92 -16.52
C VAL A 159 -5.07 -1.16 -15.26
N PHE A 160 -5.67 0.01 -15.08
CA PHE A 160 -5.57 0.77 -13.84
C PHE A 160 -6.61 0.31 -12.82
N LEU A 161 -6.14 -0.23 -11.70
CA LEU A 161 -6.97 -0.67 -10.58
C LEU A 161 -7.04 0.45 -9.54
N HIS A 162 -8.14 1.19 -9.56
CA HIS A 162 -8.32 2.37 -8.74
C HIS A 162 -8.91 2.01 -7.37
N VAL A 163 -8.04 1.68 -6.42
CA VAL A 163 -8.43 1.46 -5.02
C VAL A 163 -8.95 2.76 -4.40
N GLY A 164 -10.13 2.69 -3.77
CA GLY A 164 -10.78 3.85 -3.18
C GLY A 164 -9.87 4.55 -2.16
N LYS A 165 -9.74 5.87 -2.30
CA LYS A 165 -8.91 6.74 -1.43
C LYS A 165 -7.40 6.47 -1.47
N ALA A 166 -6.91 5.76 -2.48
CA ALA A 166 -5.48 5.53 -2.71
C ALA A 166 -4.88 6.49 -3.78
N GLY A 167 -5.36 7.73 -3.86
CA GLY A 167 -4.83 8.70 -4.83
C GLY A 167 -5.21 8.45 -6.29
N GLY A 168 -6.14 7.54 -6.58
CA GLY A 168 -6.42 7.14 -7.96
C GLY A 168 -7.06 8.22 -8.83
N ASN A 169 -7.77 9.21 -8.27
CA ASN A 169 -8.20 10.39 -9.04
C ASN A 169 -7.00 11.19 -9.59
N THR A 170 -5.92 11.29 -8.82
CA THR A 170 -4.68 11.97 -9.24
C THR A 170 -3.98 11.18 -10.33
N VAL A 171 -3.84 9.86 -10.15
CA VAL A 171 -3.28 8.96 -11.19
C VAL A 171 -4.11 9.04 -12.46
N ARG A 172 -5.44 8.95 -12.37
CA ARG A 172 -6.36 9.10 -13.51
C ARG A 172 -6.15 10.42 -14.24
N SER A 173 -5.99 11.53 -13.52
CA SER A 173 -5.77 12.86 -14.12
C SER A 173 -4.39 13.00 -14.75
N ALA A 174 -3.41 12.21 -14.31
CA ALA A 174 -2.08 12.11 -14.90
C ALA A 174 -2.04 11.23 -16.16
N LEU A 175 -3.07 10.42 -16.39
CA LEU A 175 -3.21 9.48 -17.51
C LEU A 175 -4.38 9.91 -18.42
N PRO A 176 -4.10 10.72 -19.47
CA PRO A 176 -5.10 11.33 -20.34
C PRO A 176 -6.19 10.39 -20.85
N ARG A 177 -5.84 9.14 -21.20
CA ARG A 177 -6.78 8.16 -21.74
C ARG A 177 -7.88 7.85 -20.73
N LEU A 178 -7.50 7.66 -19.47
CA LEU A 178 -8.45 7.43 -18.38
C LEU A 178 -9.22 8.70 -18.02
N PHE A 179 -8.56 9.85 -17.99
CA PHE A 179 -9.22 11.13 -17.73
C PHE A 179 -10.32 11.41 -18.76
N CYS A 180 -10.02 11.24 -20.04
CA CYS A 180 -10.93 11.52 -21.15
C CYS A 180 -12.09 10.52 -21.25
N GLN A 181 -11.94 9.29 -20.72
CA GLN A 181 -13.02 8.30 -20.69
C GLN A 181 -14.27 8.76 -19.93
N ARG A 182 -14.16 9.78 -19.06
CA ARG A 182 -15.30 10.34 -18.30
C ARG A 182 -16.30 11.10 -19.17
N HIS A 183 -15.88 11.60 -20.33
CA HIS A 183 -16.81 12.28 -21.24
C HIS A 183 -17.82 11.28 -21.78
N ARG A 184 -19.13 11.59 -21.72
CA ARG A 184 -20.16 10.67 -22.23
C ARG A 184 -20.17 10.59 -23.76
N ARG A 185 -19.99 11.73 -24.42
CA ARG A 185 -20.05 11.84 -25.89
C ARG A 185 -18.70 11.48 -26.51
N ARG A 186 -18.74 10.73 -27.61
CA ARG A 186 -17.53 10.32 -28.36
C ARG A 186 -16.71 11.52 -28.85
N VAL A 187 -17.38 12.58 -29.33
CA VAL A 187 -16.73 13.82 -29.79
C VAL A 187 -15.96 14.50 -28.65
N ASP A 188 -16.56 14.59 -27.46
CA ASP A 188 -15.91 15.17 -26.29
C ASP A 188 -14.71 14.33 -25.83
N LYS A 189 -14.81 12.98 -25.87
CA LYS A 189 -13.69 12.07 -25.59
C LYS A 189 -12.52 12.31 -26.55
N GLN A 190 -12.80 12.38 -27.85
CA GLN A 190 -11.81 12.59 -28.89
C GLN A 190 -11.13 13.96 -28.75
N SER A 191 -11.92 15.03 -28.59
CA SER A 191 -11.41 16.38 -28.35
C SER A 191 -10.61 16.50 -27.05
N CYS A 192 -11.00 15.77 -26.00
CA CYS A 192 -10.20 15.65 -24.79
C CYS A 192 -8.86 14.98 -25.08
N TRP A 193 -8.88 13.84 -25.79
CA TRP A 193 -7.68 13.09 -26.15
C TRP A 193 -6.72 13.94 -26.97
N GLU A 194 -7.18 14.61 -28.02
CA GLU A 194 -6.34 15.47 -28.86
C GLU A 194 -5.67 16.61 -28.08
N ARG A 195 -6.38 17.21 -27.11
CA ARG A 195 -5.83 18.29 -26.26
C ARG A 195 -4.86 17.81 -25.18
N THR A 196 -4.92 16.52 -24.84
CA THR A 196 -4.17 15.95 -23.71
C THR A 196 -3.12 14.92 -24.15
N ALA A 197 -3.17 14.48 -25.40
CA ALA A 197 -2.18 13.64 -26.03
C ALA A 197 -0.84 14.38 -26.05
N ARG A 198 0.16 13.75 -25.43
CA ARG A 198 1.55 14.14 -25.56
C ARG A 198 2.26 12.95 -26.20
N PRO A 199 3.06 13.15 -27.26
CA PRO A 199 3.44 12.07 -28.16
C PRO A 199 4.29 10.93 -27.58
N ASP A 200 4.76 10.96 -26.32
CA ASP A 200 5.90 10.12 -25.93
C ASP A 200 5.76 9.38 -24.59
N SER A 201 4.58 9.03 -24.09
CA SER A 201 4.46 8.36 -22.78
C SER A 201 3.83 6.96 -22.89
N PRO A 202 4.66 5.90 -22.96
CA PRO A 202 4.19 4.51 -23.02
C PRO A 202 3.27 4.14 -21.86
N LEU A 203 3.47 4.72 -20.67
CA LEU A 203 2.57 4.52 -19.54
C LEU A 203 1.15 5.06 -19.84
N ARG A 204 1.06 6.27 -20.42
CA ARG A 204 -0.23 6.88 -20.78
C ARG A 204 -0.92 6.14 -21.90
N ASP A 205 -0.17 5.76 -22.92
CA ASP A 205 -0.72 5.14 -24.12
C ASP A 205 -1.11 3.68 -23.87
N GLY A 206 -0.37 2.99 -23.00
CA GLY A 206 -0.62 1.62 -22.59
C GLY A 206 -1.76 1.48 -21.57
N THR A 207 -2.11 2.53 -20.82
CA THR A 207 -3.19 2.45 -19.81
C THR A 207 -4.56 2.67 -20.44
N GLU A 208 -5.27 1.58 -20.74
CA GLU A 208 -6.46 1.61 -21.58
C GLU A 208 -7.77 1.49 -20.82
N LEU A 209 -7.76 0.88 -19.64
CA LEU A 209 -8.95 0.60 -18.83
C LEU A 209 -8.73 1.03 -17.40
N GLU A 210 -9.77 1.61 -16.81
CA GLU A 210 -9.86 1.81 -15.37
C GLU A 210 -10.93 0.88 -14.78
N VAL A 211 -10.56 0.18 -13.71
CA VAL A 211 -11.49 -0.56 -12.85
C VAL A 211 -11.65 0.21 -11.55
N HIS A 212 -12.86 0.73 -11.31
CA HIS A 212 -13.17 1.51 -10.11
C HIS A 212 -14.59 1.24 -9.59
N MET A 213 -14.71 0.55 -8.46
CA MET A 213 -16.01 0.25 -7.83
C MET A 213 -16.98 -0.42 -8.84
N LYS A 214 -18.25 -0.01 -8.89
CA LYS A 214 -19.27 -0.52 -9.84
C LYS A 214 -19.11 0.00 -11.28
N THR A 215 -18.09 0.79 -11.64
CA THR A 215 -18.02 1.34 -13.01
C THR A 215 -17.69 0.29 -14.06
N VAL A 216 -17.21 -0.88 -13.64
CA VAL A 216 -17.08 -2.04 -14.50
C VAL A 216 -18.32 -2.91 -14.28
N PRO A 217 -18.94 -3.46 -15.35
CA PRO A 217 -20.00 -4.46 -15.21
C PRO A 217 -19.58 -5.52 -14.20
N ASN A 218 -20.53 -6.27 -13.63
CA ASN A 218 -20.25 -7.35 -12.67
C ASN A 218 -19.22 -8.41 -13.15
N ASN A 219 -18.73 -8.29 -14.39
CA ASN A 219 -17.79 -9.14 -15.08
C ASN A 219 -16.42 -8.44 -15.27
N GLY A 220 -15.92 -7.67 -14.30
CA GLY A 220 -14.65 -6.95 -14.48
C GLY A 220 -13.45 -7.85 -14.78
N ALA A 221 -13.38 -9.04 -14.17
CA ALA A 221 -12.38 -10.06 -14.52
C ALA A 221 -12.54 -10.58 -15.95
N GLN A 222 -13.78 -10.73 -16.43
CA GLN A 222 -14.07 -11.14 -17.81
C GLN A 222 -13.58 -10.08 -18.81
N LEU A 223 -13.82 -8.80 -18.53
CA LEU A 223 -13.34 -7.71 -19.39
C LEU A 223 -11.79 -7.70 -19.45
N ILE A 224 -11.12 -8.01 -18.33
CA ILE A 224 -9.67 -8.15 -18.27
C ILE A 224 -9.21 -9.31 -19.17
N LEU A 225 -9.87 -10.47 -19.06
CA LEU A 225 -9.59 -11.66 -19.84
C LEU A 225 -9.79 -11.44 -21.35
N GLU A 226 -10.96 -10.93 -21.76
CA GLU A 226 -11.34 -10.74 -23.17
C GLU A 226 -10.41 -9.78 -23.93
N ASN A 227 -9.76 -8.86 -23.20
CA ASN A 227 -8.89 -7.85 -23.79
C ASN A 227 -7.40 -8.20 -23.69
N ASN A 228 -7.04 -9.36 -23.14
CA ASN A 228 -5.65 -9.82 -23.00
C ASN A 228 -4.73 -8.75 -22.38
N TYR A 229 -5.15 -8.16 -21.25
CA TYR A 229 -4.32 -7.20 -20.55
C TYR A 229 -3.07 -7.88 -19.97
N THR A 230 -1.92 -7.24 -20.18
CA THR A 230 -0.61 -7.80 -19.80
C THR A 230 -0.12 -7.33 -18.45
N THR A 231 -0.70 -6.23 -17.94
CA THR A 231 -0.19 -5.54 -16.75
C THR A 231 -1.33 -4.92 -15.93
N PHE A 232 -1.25 -5.04 -14.60
CA PHE A 232 -2.10 -4.33 -13.65
C PHE A 232 -1.35 -3.17 -13.02
N LEU A 233 -1.91 -1.97 -13.03
CA LEU A 233 -1.40 -0.80 -12.31
C LEU A 233 -2.27 -0.53 -11.09
N PHE A 234 -1.75 -0.80 -9.89
CA PHE A 234 -2.44 -0.50 -8.63
C PHE A 234 -2.10 0.91 -8.14
N ALA A 235 -3.14 1.68 -7.81
CA ALA A 235 -3.00 2.81 -6.89
C ALA A 235 -3.01 2.27 -5.45
N LEU A 236 -1.88 2.41 -4.75
CA LEU A 236 -1.67 1.83 -3.42
C LEU A 236 -1.58 2.94 -2.36
N ARG A 237 -2.11 2.68 -1.17
CA ARG A 237 -1.98 3.57 0.00
C ARG A 237 -1.87 2.74 1.26
N GLU A 238 -1.06 3.21 2.20
CA GLU A 238 -0.97 2.60 3.53
C GLU A 238 -2.40 2.37 4.12
N PRO A 239 -2.78 1.12 4.48
CA PRO A 239 -4.17 0.76 4.80
C PRO A 239 -4.83 1.59 5.92
N LEU A 240 -4.12 1.95 6.99
CA LEU A 240 -4.66 2.75 8.08
C LEU A 240 -4.96 4.18 7.61
N SER A 241 -4.03 4.78 6.86
CA SER A 241 -4.23 6.09 6.24
C SER A 241 -5.34 6.09 5.21
N ARG A 242 -5.51 4.98 4.48
CA ARG A 242 -6.60 4.79 3.51
C ARG A 242 -7.95 4.74 4.21
N ILE A 243 -8.10 3.92 5.25
CA ILE A 243 -9.39 3.75 5.95
C ILE A 243 -9.79 5.05 6.65
N ARG A 244 -8.86 5.76 7.30
CA ARG A 244 -9.11 7.09 7.90
C ARG A 244 -9.57 8.09 6.84
N SER A 245 -8.93 8.09 5.67
CA SER A 245 -9.32 8.94 4.55
C SER A 245 -10.69 8.57 3.97
N ALA A 246 -11.06 7.29 3.97
CA ALA A 246 -12.36 6.82 3.53
C ALA A 246 -13.48 7.20 4.50
N TYR A 247 -13.22 7.12 5.81
CA TYR A 247 -14.15 7.59 6.85
C TYR A 247 -14.47 9.08 6.65
N HIS A 248 -13.45 9.95 6.68
CA HIS A 248 -13.66 11.39 6.54
C HIS A 248 -14.20 11.81 5.17
N PHE A 249 -14.00 11.02 4.12
CA PHE A 249 -14.52 11.36 2.79
C PHE A 249 -16.04 11.15 2.68
N LEU A 250 -16.60 10.21 3.43
CA LEU A 250 -18.04 9.90 3.39
C LEU A 250 -18.78 10.35 4.65
N HIS A 251 -18.06 10.88 5.64
CA HIS A 251 -18.63 11.47 6.84
C HIS A 251 -19.55 12.67 6.49
N PRO A 252 -20.74 12.81 7.10
CA PRO A 252 -21.68 13.90 6.83
C PRO A 252 -21.07 15.31 6.94
N ASN A 253 -20.13 15.51 7.88
CA ASN A 253 -19.39 16.77 8.03
C ASN A 253 -18.51 17.14 6.83
N ASN A 254 -18.30 16.25 5.85
CA ASN A 254 -17.61 16.55 4.61
C ASN A 254 -18.57 17.17 3.59
N THR A 255 -18.65 18.49 3.57
CA THR A 255 -19.55 19.26 2.68
C THR A 255 -19.15 19.21 1.20
N GLU A 256 -17.89 18.87 0.90
CA GLU A 256 -17.33 18.82 -0.45
C GLU A 256 -17.66 17.50 -1.17
N SER A 257 -17.83 16.42 -0.41
CA SER A 257 -18.13 15.10 -0.96
C SER A 257 -19.62 14.98 -1.26
N VAL A 258 -19.96 14.91 -2.56
CA VAL A 258 -21.33 14.64 -3.00
C VAL A 258 -21.88 13.36 -2.35
N TYR A 259 -21.02 12.36 -2.19
CA TYR A 259 -21.38 11.09 -1.56
C TYR A 259 -21.62 11.22 -0.05
N ALA A 260 -20.93 12.11 0.66
CA ALA A 260 -21.21 12.35 2.08
C ALA A 260 -22.61 12.94 2.30
N ARG A 261 -23.08 13.79 1.36
CA ARG A 261 -24.41 14.42 1.43
C ARG A 261 -25.57 13.50 1.06
N MET A 262 -25.29 12.32 0.51
CA MET A 262 -26.34 11.34 0.19
C MET A 262 -26.89 10.73 1.47
N LYS A 263 -28.16 11.02 1.77
CA LYS A 263 -28.89 10.41 2.89
C LYS A 263 -29.15 8.93 2.60
N HIS A 264 -28.82 8.08 3.57
CA HIS A 264 -29.13 6.65 3.57
C HIS A 264 -29.23 6.22 5.04
N GLU A 265 -30.25 5.47 5.42
CA GLU A 265 -30.48 5.10 6.82
C GLU A 265 -29.27 4.42 7.46
N LEU A 266 -28.69 3.44 6.77
CA LEU A 266 -27.42 2.80 7.21
C LEU A 266 -26.25 3.77 7.39
N LYS A 267 -26.19 4.88 6.65
CA LYS A 267 -25.17 5.91 6.86
C LYS A 267 -25.48 6.74 8.10
N THR A 268 -26.73 7.07 8.34
CA THR A 268 -27.18 7.72 9.58
C THR A 268 -26.81 6.84 10.78
N SER A 269 -27.16 5.56 10.76
CA SER A 269 -26.77 4.65 11.84
C SER A 269 -25.25 4.53 12.02
N PHE A 270 -24.49 4.53 10.93
CA PHE A 270 -23.03 4.47 11.03
C PHE A 270 -22.40 5.79 11.51
N TYR A 271 -22.64 6.91 10.84
CA TYR A 271 -21.92 8.17 11.07
C TYR A 271 -22.60 9.12 12.06
N GLU A 272 -23.88 8.95 12.37
CA GLU A 272 -24.61 9.87 13.25
C GLU A 272 -24.99 9.19 14.57
N GLU A 273 -25.34 7.90 14.55
CA GLU A 273 -25.73 7.17 15.76
C GLU A 273 -24.52 6.47 16.40
N CYS A 274 -23.80 5.63 15.64
CA CYS A 274 -22.69 4.86 16.19
C CYS A 274 -21.37 5.62 16.24
N PHE A 275 -21.00 6.34 15.17
CA PHE A 275 -19.68 6.94 15.02
C PHE A 275 -19.68 8.41 14.51
N PRO A 276 -20.22 9.36 15.30
CA PRO A 276 -20.14 10.80 15.01
C PRO A 276 -18.73 11.34 14.78
N THR A 277 -17.74 10.70 15.40
CA THR A 277 -16.33 11.05 15.25
C THR A 277 -15.47 9.81 14.98
N TRP A 278 -14.26 10.04 14.45
CA TRP A 278 -13.27 8.98 14.31
C TRP A 278 -12.89 8.36 15.67
N GLY A 279 -12.91 9.16 16.74
CA GLY A 279 -12.66 8.69 18.09
C GLY A 279 -13.72 7.69 18.56
N ASP A 280 -14.99 7.92 18.25
CA ASP A 280 -16.08 7.00 18.61
C ASP A 280 -15.93 5.65 17.88
N LEU A 281 -15.53 5.68 16.60
CA LEU A 281 -15.23 4.46 15.84
C LEU A 281 -14.07 3.69 16.46
N MET A 282 -12.98 4.37 16.82
CA MET A 282 -11.83 3.73 17.47
C MET A 282 -12.17 3.22 18.86
N GLN A 283 -12.98 3.94 19.64
CA GLN A 283 -13.44 3.50 20.94
C GLN A 283 -14.26 2.20 20.84
N ALA A 284 -15.14 2.08 19.83
CA ALA A 284 -15.88 0.86 19.60
C ALA A 284 -14.96 -0.33 19.22
N VAL A 285 -13.93 -0.08 18.41
CA VAL A 285 -12.89 -1.09 18.10
C VAL A 285 -12.14 -1.53 19.37
N ASP A 286 -11.72 -0.57 20.19
CA ASP A 286 -10.98 -0.82 21.42
C ASP A 286 -11.80 -1.65 22.41
N GLN A 287 -13.09 -1.33 22.57
CA GLN A 287 -14.01 -2.10 23.40
C GLN A 287 -14.21 -3.52 22.86
N ALA A 288 -14.40 -3.69 21.55
CA ALA A 288 -14.55 -5.01 20.94
C ALA A 288 -13.31 -5.90 21.16
N LEU A 289 -12.11 -5.33 20.98
CA LEU A 289 -10.85 -6.03 21.23
C LEU A 289 -10.64 -6.31 22.73
N SER A 290 -11.10 -5.42 23.62
CA SER A 290 -11.06 -5.63 25.07
C SER A 290 -11.96 -6.80 25.49
N ILE A 291 -13.21 -6.83 25.00
CA ILE A 291 -14.15 -7.95 25.23
C ILE A 291 -13.53 -9.26 24.75
N ALA A 292 -12.95 -9.29 23.54
CA ALA A 292 -12.31 -10.50 23.02
C ALA A 292 -11.08 -10.94 23.83
N ARG A 293 -10.34 -10.01 24.43
CA ARG A 293 -9.19 -10.30 25.30
C ARG A 293 -9.60 -10.89 26.65
N HIS A 294 -10.70 -10.42 27.22
CA HIS A 294 -11.13 -10.82 28.57
C HIS A 294 -12.19 -11.93 28.58
N GLY A 295 -13.03 -12.01 27.54
CA GLY A 295 -14.12 -12.98 27.41
C GLY A 295 -13.69 -14.41 27.06
N GLY A 296 -12.41 -14.62 26.72
CA GLY A 296 -11.86 -15.94 26.41
C GLY A 296 -11.44 -16.79 27.62
N ILE A 297 -11.53 -16.25 28.84
CA ILE A 297 -11.16 -17.00 30.06
C ILE A 297 -12.42 -17.64 30.65
N ALA A 298 -12.91 -18.69 29.99
CA ALA A 298 -13.72 -19.67 30.70
C ALA A 298 -12.78 -20.40 31.66
N SER A 299 -12.93 -20.14 32.97
CA SER A 299 -12.19 -20.80 34.04
C SER A 299 -12.35 -22.31 33.97
N THR A 300 -11.45 -22.97 33.24
CA THR A 300 -11.22 -24.41 33.33
C THR A 300 -10.50 -24.68 34.64
N GLY A 301 -11.22 -24.90 35.75
CA GLY A 301 -10.53 -25.29 36.98
C GLY A 301 -11.33 -25.37 38.28
N GLY A 302 -12.65 -25.22 38.28
CA GLY A 302 -13.43 -25.39 39.50
C GLY A 302 -14.77 -26.03 39.23
N GLU A 303 -14.95 -27.27 39.69
CA GLU A 303 -16.21 -28.04 39.71
C GLU A 303 -17.26 -27.37 40.63
N SER A 304 -17.68 -26.15 40.31
CA SER A 304 -18.83 -25.53 40.96
C SER A 304 -19.95 -25.42 39.94
N ASN A 305 -20.97 -26.27 40.13
CA ASN A 305 -22.04 -26.61 39.19
C ASN A 305 -23.03 -25.47 38.84
N THR A 306 -22.66 -24.20 38.93
CA THR A 306 -23.57 -23.07 38.61
C THR A 306 -22.89 -21.86 37.96
N ALA A 307 -21.76 -22.04 37.27
CA ALA A 307 -21.17 -20.96 36.48
C ALA A 307 -22.01 -20.69 35.22
N THR A 308 -22.97 -19.77 35.31
CA THR A 308 -23.61 -19.18 34.12
C THR A 308 -22.56 -18.41 33.34
N THR A 309 -22.01 -19.03 32.29
CA THR A 309 -21.10 -18.38 31.35
C THR A 309 -21.83 -17.21 30.70
N ILE A 310 -21.61 -15.99 31.21
CA ILE A 310 -22.09 -14.78 30.55
C ILE A 310 -21.21 -14.57 29.32
N THR A 311 -21.66 -15.09 28.18
CA THR A 311 -21.05 -14.80 26.89
C THR A 311 -21.36 -13.35 26.56
N GLN A 312 -20.41 -12.45 26.80
CA GLN A 312 -20.57 -11.05 26.41
C GLN A 312 -20.57 -10.96 24.87
N SER A 313 -21.74 -10.70 24.29
CA SER A 313 -21.87 -10.41 22.86
C SER A 313 -21.48 -8.97 22.58
N LEU A 314 -20.84 -8.72 21.42
CA LEU A 314 -20.59 -7.37 20.94
C LEU A 314 -21.92 -6.61 20.75
N THR A 315 -21.92 -5.33 21.07
CA THR A 315 -23.04 -4.44 20.76
C THR A 315 -23.19 -4.26 19.25
N PHE A 316 -24.34 -3.72 18.81
CA PHE A 316 -24.57 -3.40 17.40
C PHE A 316 -23.47 -2.50 16.82
N CYS A 317 -23.13 -1.39 17.48
CA CYS A 317 -22.08 -0.49 17.00
C CYS A 317 -20.71 -1.17 17.02
N GLN A 318 -20.35 -1.96 18.02
CA GLN A 318 -19.06 -2.69 18.02
C GLN A 318 -18.95 -3.65 16.83
N ASN A 319 -19.99 -4.44 16.55
CA ASN A 319 -20.02 -5.30 15.36
C ASN A 319 -19.93 -4.48 14.06
N LEU A 320 -20.67 -3.38 13.98
CA LEU A 320 -20.71 -2.50 12.81
C LEU A 320 -19.35 -1.82 12.55
N ALA A 321 -18.60 -1.46 13.59
CA ALA A 321 -17.25 -0.93 13.49
C ALA A 321 -16.31 -1.96 12.84
N ILE A 322 -16.29 -3.20 13.35
CA ILE A 322 -15.39 -4.25 12.86
C ILE A 322 -15.75 -4.63 11.41
N ALA A 323 -17.02 -4.94 11.14
CA ALA A 323 -17.46 -5.29 9.79
C ALA A 323 -17.21 -4.14 8.80
N GLY A 324 -17.52 -2.90 9.21
CA GLY A 324 -17.27 -1.68 8.45
C GLY A 324 -15.81 -1.54 8.05
N LEU A 325 -14.89 -1.61 9.02
CA LEU A 325 -13.46 -1.43 8.78
C LEU A 325 -12.86 -2.54 7.92
N ARG A 326 -13.29 -3.80 8.10
CA ARG A 326 -12.84 -4.92 7.27
C ARG A 326 -13.38 -4.87 5.84
N GLY A 327 -14.43 -4.08 5.60
CA GLY A 327 -15.14 -4.10 4.32
C GLY A 327 -15.92 -5.40 4.11
N GLU A 328 -16.16 -6.15 5.18
CA GLU A 328 -16.94 -7.38 5.17
C GLU A 328 -18.42 -7.01 5.00
N GLU A 329 -19.17 -7.88 4.32
CA GLU A 329 -20.60 -7.74 4.05
C GLU A 329 -21.04 -6.68 3.01
N ARG A 330 -22.16 -7.00 2.35
CA ARG A 330 -22.77 -6.11 1.34
C ARG A 330 -23.34 -4.82 1.94
N ILE A 331 -23.66 -4.82 3.24
CA ILE A 331 -24.22 -3.65 3.94
C ILE A 331 -23.20 -2.52 4.01
N VAL A 332 -21.92 -2.84 4.22
CA VAL A 332 -20.83 -1.86 4.30
C VAL A 332 -20.69 -1.06 3.01
N LYS A 333 -20.99 -1.68 1.86
CA LYS A 333 -21.04 -0.96 0.58
C LYS A 333 -22.03 0.20 0.57
N LYS A 334 -23.18 0.07 1.24
CA LYS A 334 -24.19 1.13 1.34
C LYS A 334 -23.77 2.24 2.32
N ILE A 335 -22.97 1.88 3.33
CA ILE A 335 -22.42 2.80 4.34
C ILE A 335 -21.21 3.57 3.79
N ASN A 336 -20.17 2.84 3.40
CA ASN A 336 -18.91 3.37 2.91
C ASN A 336 -18.40 2.50 1.76
N VAL A 337 -18.66 2.95 0.52
CA VAL A 337 -18.19 2.26 -0.69
C VAL A 337 -16.67 2.05 -0.71
N HIS A 338 -15.89 2.93 -0.08
CA HIS A 338 -14.43 2.82 -0.06
C HIS A 338 -13.93 1.84 1.00
N PHE A 339 -14.69 1.57 2.06
CA PHE A 339 -14.39 0.46 2.96
C PHE A 339 -14.58 -0.88 2.23
N PHE A 340 -15.70 -1.02 1.52
CA PHE A 340 -16.04 -2.23 0.78
C PHE A 340 -15.09 -2.51 -0.41
N PHE A 341 -14.83 -1.51 -1.26
CA PHE A 341 -13.92 -1.65 -2.40
C PHE A 341 -12.46 -1.38 -1.97
N ASN A 342 -11.96 -2.21 -1.05
CA ASN A 342 -10.60 -2.19 -0.51
C ASN A 342 -9.60 -2.96 -1.41
N HIS A 343 -8.36 -3.15 -0.94
CA HIS A 343 -7.33 -3.88 -1.70
C HIS A 343 -7.72 -5.34 -2.02
N GLN A 344 -8.47 -6.02 -1.14
CA GLN A 344 -8.92 -7.41 -1.33
C GLN A 344 -9.83 -7.52 -2.54
N PHE A 345 -10.83 -6.64 -2.63
CA PHE A 345 -11.74 -6.59 -3.78
C PHE A 345 -10.99 -6.54 -5.12
N TYR A 346 -10.00 -5.65 -5.24
CA TYR A 346 -9.24 -5.49 -6.49
C TYR A 346 -8.26 -6.64 -6.73
N ALA A 347 -7.63 -7.20 -5.69
CA ALA A 347 -6.75 -8.35 -5.83
C ALA A 347 -7.50 -9.59 -6.34
N ASP A 348 -8.70 -9.85 -5.78
CA ASP A 348 -9.55 -10.99 -6.12
C ASP A 348 -10.06 -10.98 -7.56
N MET A 349 -10.26 -9.80 -8.14
CA MET A 349 -10.68 -9.69 -9.54
C MET A 349 -9.52 -9.55 -10.53
N SER A 350 -8.27 -9.47 -10.05
CA SER A 350 -7.09 -9.25 -10.89
C SER A 350 -5.99 -10.25 -10.59
N MET A 351 -4.98 -9.88 -9.81
CA MET A 351 -3.74 -10.62 -9.66
C MET A 351 -3.90 -12.00 -8.99
N ASN A 352 -5.03 -12.26 -8.31
CA ASN A 352 -5.37 -13.59 -7.79
C ASN A 352 -5.94 -14.50 -8.90
N VAL A 353 -6.69 -13.94 -9.85
CA VAL A 353 -7.21 -14.66 -11.03
C VAL A 353 -6.13 -14.82 -12.10
N PHE A 354 -5.26 -13.82 -12.23
CA PHE A 354 -4.17 -13.79 -13.21
C PHE A 354 -2.81 -13.69 -12.49
N PRO A 355 -2.33 -14.80 -11.88
CA PRO A 355 -1.13 -14.77 -11.05
C PRO A 355 0.16 -14.52 -11.84
N SER A 356 0.18 -14.77 -13.15
CA SER A 356 1.32 -14.50 -14.03
C SER A 356 1.37 -13.07 -14.59
N THR A 357 0.29 -12.29 -14.46
CA THR A 357 0.22 -10.92 -14.98
C THR A 357 1.15 -9.99 -14.21
N GLU A 358 1.83 -9.11 -14.95
CA GLU A 358 2.75 -8.09 -14.42
C GLU A 358 1.98 -7.12 -13.50
N VAL A 359 2.61 -6.71 -12.40
CA VAL A 359 2.03 -5.76 -11.44
C VAL A 359 2.92 -4.53 -11.35
N PHE A 360 2.34 -3.37 -11.66
CA PHE A 360 2.87 -2.05 -11.34
C PHE A 360 2.14 -1.47 -10.13
N VAL A 361 2.86 -0.66 -9.35
CA VAL A 361 2.33 0.04 -8.18
C VAL A 361 2.74 1.51 -8.24
N VAL A 362 1.78 2.38 -7.91
CA VAL A 362 2.00 3.78 -7.59
C VAL A 362 1.50 4.01 -6.16
N ARG A 363 2.42 4.31 -5.24
CA ARG A 363 2.13 4.55 -3.82
C ARG A 363 1.68 5.99 -3.62
N THR A 364 0.61 6.20 -2.86
CA THR A 364 0.08 7.55 -2.58
C THR A 364 1.12 8.44 -1.91
N GLU A 365 1.98 7.85 -1.06
CA GLU A 365 3.00 8.55 -0.29
C GLU A 365 4.15 9.11 -1.15
N THR A 366 4.39 8.51 -2.33
CA THR A 366 5.43 8.90 -3.28
C THR A 366 4.87 8.96 -4.71
N LEU A 367 3.60 9.38 -4.84
CA LEU A 367 2.79 9.18 -6.05
C LEU A 367 3.44 9.73 -7.32
N TRP A 368 3.97 10.95 -7.27
CA TRP A 368 4.59 11.58 -8.42
C TRP A 368 5.93 10.94 -8.77
N ASP A 369 6.75 10.61 -7.78
CA ASP A 369 8.03 9.93 -7.99
C ASP A 369 7.80 8.55 -8.65
N ASP A 370 6.86 7.77 -8.11
CA ASP A 370 6.50 6.45 -8.65
C ASP A 370 5.97 6.55 -10.09
N LEU A 371 5.13 7.55 -10.42
CA LEU A 371 4.64 7.76 -11.79
C LEU A 371 5.74 8.19 -12.76
N VAL A 372 6.61 9.09 -12.32
CA VAL A 372 7.73 9.60 -13.12
C VAL A 372 8.74 8.50 -13.41
N ASP A 373 9.11 7.73 -12.40
CA ASP A 373 10.05 6.62 -12.55
C ASP A 373 9.44 5.46 -13.35
N LEU A 374 8.15 5.16 -13.16
CA LEU A 374 7.46 4.15 -13.97
C LEU A 374 7.42 4.54 -15.44
N ASP A 375 7.01 5.76 -15.78
CA ASP A 375 6.99 6.22 -17.17
C ASP A 375 8.39 6.16 -17.81
N ARG A 376 9.43 6.59 -17.08
CA ARG A 376 10.83 6.50 -17.54
C ARG A 376 11.28 5.06 -17.74
N SER A 377 10.92 4.15 -16.84
CA SER A 377 11.27 2.73 -16.96
C SER A 377 10.62 2.06 -18.17
N LEU A 378 9.51 2.63 -18.66
CA LEU A 378 8.83 2.18 -19.87
C LEU A 378 9.33 2.90 -21.14
N GLY A 379 10.37 3.73 -21.04
CA GLY A 379 10.94 4.50 -22.16
C GLY A 379 10.30 5.88 -22.39
N GLY A 380 9.40 6.32 -21.51
CA GLY A 380 8.80 7.65 -21.55
C GLY A 380 9.66 8.75 -20.92
N PRO A 381 9.29 10.03 -21.06
CA PRO A 381 10.05 11.16 -20.55
C PRO A 381 9.89 11.39 -19.04
N GLY A 382 8.91 10.76 -18.38
CA GLY A 382 8.56 11.03 -16.99
C GLY A 382 8.04 12.45 -16.77
N LYS A 383 7.34 13.02 -17.77
CA LYS A 383 6.88 14.42 -17.75
C LYS A 383 5.36 14.52 -17.66
N PHE A 384 4.82 14.72 -16.47
CA PHE A 384 3.39 14.92 -16.22
C PHE A 384 3.02 16.39 -16.15
N LYS A 385 1.83 16.75 -16.66
CA LYS A 385 1.35 18.16 -16.69
C LYS A 385 1.36 18.80 -15.30
N TYR A 386 1.12 18.01 -14.26
CA TYR A 386 1.01 18.44 -12.88
C TYR A 386 2.10 17.85 -11.98
N ASN A 387 3.28 17.53 -12.53
CA ASN A 387 4.37 16.93 -11.76
C ASN A 387 4.69 17.77 -10.50
N GLY A 388 4.34 17.26 -9.32
CA GLY A 388 4.49 17.97 -8.04
C GLY A 388 3.40 19.00 -7.70
N ALA A 389 2.54 19.39 -8.65
CA ALA A 389 1.36 20.19 -8.34
C ALA A 389 0.31 19.27 -7.73
N VAL A 390 0.13 19.35 -6.41
CA VAL A 390 -0.96 18.67 -5.72
C VAL A 390 -2.28 19.22 -6.27
N MET A 391 -2.90 18.50 -7.21
CA MET A 391 -4.27 18.76 -7.64
C MET A 391 -5.25 18.27 -6.57
N ASN A 392 -5.11 18.81 -5.36
CA ASN A 392 -6.25 18.86 -4.47
C ASN A 392 -7.06 20.08 -4.93
N GLU A 393 -7.96 19.86 -5.88
CA GLU A 393 -8.98 20.87 -6.24
C GLU A 393 -9.80 21.30 -5.02
N ASN A 394 -9.76 20.55 -3.92
CA ASN A 394 -10.30 20.95 -2.62
C ASN A 394 -9.18 21.52 -1.75
N LYS A 395 -8.84 22.80 -1.93
CA LYS A 395 -7.98 23.57 -0.99
C LYS A 395 -8.52 23.56 0.45
N ASN A 396 -9.78 23.19 0.65
CA ASN A 396 -10.47 23.15 1.96
C ASN A 396 -10.48 21.78 2.63
N HIS A 397 -10.14 20.71 1.91
CA HIS A 397 -9.65 19.53 2.59
C HIS A 397 -8.20 19.82 2.87
N THR A 398 -7.95 20.41 4.04
CA THR A 398 -6.74 20.15 4.79
C THR A 398 -6.25 18.78 4.35
N SER A 399 -5.13 18.74 3.62
CA SER A 399 -4.24 17.59 3.73
C SER A 399 -4.37 17.20 5.19
N PRO A 400 -4.80 15.98 5.56
CA PRO A 400 -4.70 15.57 6.95
C PRO A 400 -3.28 15.94 7.25
N THR A 401 -3.12 16.95 8.12
CA THR A 401 -1.86 17.66 8.20
C THR A 401 -0.86 16.54 8.27
N THR A 402 0.22 16.65 7.54
CA THR A 402 1.39 15.84 7.81
C THR A 402 1.87 16.18 9.25
N THR A 403 1.03 16.03 10.28
CA THR A 403 1.19 15.10 11.40
C THR A 403 1.35 13.66 10.86
N THR A 404 2.22 13.37 9.90
CA THR A 404 3.60 13.05 10.28
C THR A 404 4.05 13.93 11.43
N SER A 405 3.88 13.41 12.63
CA SER A 405 4.41 13.92 13.88
C SER A 405 5.94 14.07 13.79
N THR A 406 6.41 15.04 12.99
CA THR A 406 7.79 15.52 12.92
C THR A 406 7.86 16.97 13.38
N THR A 407 6.76 17.72 13.34
CA THR A 407 6.51 18.65 14.44
C THR A 407 6.08 17.80 15.63
N ALA A 408 7.06 17.43 16.46
CA ALA A 408 6.82 17.34 17.88
C ALA A 408 6.09 18.63 18.25
N SER A 409 4.76 18.59 18.30
CA SER A 409 3.96 19.55 19.02
C SER A 409 4.56 19.48 20.43
N GLN A 410 5.34 20.50 20.80
CA GLN A 410 6.07 20.60 22.07
C GLN A 410 5.13 20.69 23.29
N GLY A 411 3.92 20.13 23.21
CA GLY A 411 2.90 20.12 24.24
C GLY A 411 1.92 18.95 24.17
N GLU A 412 2.08 17.97 23.26
CA GLU A 412 1.33 16.72 23.40
C GLU A 412 1.92 15.95 24.59
N THR A 413 1.15 15.89 25.67
CA THR A 413 1.49 15.12 26.86
C THR A 413 1.73 13.65 26.47
N GLY A 414 2.67 12.97 27.13
CA GLY A 414 3.03 11.58 26.79
C GLY A 414 1.85 10.59 26.78
N ALA A 415 0.76 10.90 27.50
CA ALA A 415 -0.47 10.12 27.47
C ALA A 415 -1.19 10.13 26.11
N SER A 416 -1.21 11.27 25.41
CA SER A 416 -1.87 11.41 24.09
C SER A 416 -1.18 10.59 23.01
N LEU A 417 0.16 10.57 23.03
CA LEU A 417 0.96 9.77 22.08
C LEU A 417 0.72 8.27 22.28
N SER A 418 0.64 7.82 23.54
CA SER A 418 0.36 6.42 23.87
C SER A 418 -1.03 5.99 23.40
N LEU A 419 -2.04 6.86 23.55
CA LEU A 419 -3.40 6.55 23.12
C LEU A 419 -3.48 6.36 21.61
N ARG A 420 -2.91 7.29 20.83
CA ARG A 420 -2.88 7.18 19.36
C ARG A 420 -2.12 5.95 18.88
N GLN A 421 -1.01 5.60 19.54
CA GLN A 421 -0.26 4.39 19.20
C GLN A 421 -1.07 3.12 19.48
N GLN A 422 -1.86 3.11 20.56
CA GLN A 422 -2.78 2.01 20.87
C GLN A 422 -3.91 1.91 19.83
N GLU A 423 -4.53 3.03 19.44
CA GLU A 423 -5.54 3.08 18.40
C GLU A 423 -5.01 2.55 17.06
N ASP A 424 -3.84 3.01 16.61
CA ASP A 424 -3.23 2.55 15.36
C ASP A 424 -2.90 1.04 15.44
N ARG A 425 -2.41 0.54 16.60
CA ARG A 425 -2.18 -0.90 16.80
C ARG A 425 -3.48 -1.71 16.75
N ASN A 426 -4.53 -1.25 17.40
CA ASN A 426 -5.84 -1.91 17.40
C ASN A 426 -6.45 -1.92 16.00
N LEU A 427 -6.28 -0.83 15.24
CA LEU A 427 -6.67 -0.77 13.84
C LEU A 427 -5.87 -1.76 12.99
N CYS A 428 -4.57 -1.95 13.24
CA CYS A 428 -3.79 -3.00 12.56
C CYS A 428 -4.35 -4.41 12.86
N CYS A 429 -4.86 -4.66 14.07
CA CYS A 429 -5.52 -5.93 14.38
C CYS A 429 -6.79 -6.12 13.56
N VAL A 430 -7.61 -5.09 13.37
CA VAL A 430 -8.83 -5.19 12.56
C VAL A 430 -8.51 -5.35 11.07
N LEU A 431 -7.49 -4.64 10.57
CA LEU A 431 -7.12 -4.58 9.15
C LEU A 431 -6.05 -5.60 8.72
N TRP A 432 -5.75 -6.63 9.51
CA TRP A 432 -4.61 -7.51 9.27
C TRP A 432 -4.64 -8.20 7.89
N GLU A 433 -5.82 -8.54 7.35
CA GLU A 433 -5.96 -9.11 6.00
C GLU A 433 -5.62 -8.09 4.91
N GLU A 434 -6.08 -6.85 5.09
CA GLU A 434 -5.76 -5.76 4.17
C GLU A 434 -4.26 -5.43 4.22
N LEU A 435 -3.65 -5.46 5.40
CA LEU A 435 -2.20 -5.32 5.59
C LEU A 435 -1.41 -6.43 4.89
N ARG A 436 -1.90 -7.67 4.98
CA ARG A 436 -1.33 -8.84 4.26
C ARG A 436 -1.34 -8.61 2.76
N LEU A 437 -2.48 -8.20 2.21
CA LEU A 437 -2.61 -7.94 0.78
C LEU A 437 -1.80 -6.76 0.30
N TYR A 438 -1.79 -5.67 1.06
CA TYR A 438 -0.94 -4.51 0.78
C TYR A 438 0.53 -4.95 0.61
N GLN A 439 1.03 -5.79 1.52
CA GLN A 439 2.36 -6.36 1.41
C GLN A 439 2.52 -7.22 0.14
N ILE A 440 1.56 -8.10 -0.18
CA ILE A 440 1.65 -8.95 -1.37
C ILE A 440 1.69 -8.11 -2.65
N ILE A 441 0.79 -7.12 -2.80
CA ILE A 441 0.75 -6.22 -3.97
C ILE A 441 2.07 -5.45 -4.09
N LEU A 442 2.55 -4.88 -2.99
CA LEU A 442 3.81 -4.13 -2.95
C LEU A 442 5.00 -4.99 -3.35
N TYR A 443 5.10 -6.23 -2.87
CA TYR A 443 6.20 -7.11 -3.21
C TYR A 443 6.14 -7.67 -4.64
N ARG A 444 4.93 -7.82 -5.21
CA ARG A 444 4.73 -8.18 -6.63
C ARG A 444 5.06 -7.04 -7.59
N ALA A 445 5.08 -5.79 -7.13
CA ALA A 445 5.37 -4.63 -7.98
C ALA A 445 6.73 -4.77 -8.68
N VAL A 446 6.76 -4.83 -10.00
CA VAL A 446 8.04 -4.96 -10.75
C VAL A 446 8.73 -3.61 -10.95
N ASN A 447 7.99 -2.51 -10.83
CA ASN A 447 8.50 -1.15 -11.03
C ASN A 447 9.10 -0.50 -9.77
N LEU A 448 9.10 -1.21 -8.63
CA LEU A 448 9.66 -0.70 -7.37
C LEU A 448 10.93 -1.48 -6.99
N LEU A 449 11.95 -0.75 -6.54
CA LEU A 449 13.21 -1.33 -6.13
C LEU A 449 13.07 -2.07 -4.78
N PRO A 450 13.90 -3.10 -4.49
CA PRO A 450 13.81 -3.84 -3.24
C PRO A 450 13.96 -2.99 -1.97
N TRP A 451 14.74 -1.90 -2.00
CA TRP A 451 14.88 -1.02 -0.83
C TRP A 451 13.64 -0.11 -0.64
N GLU A 452 12.94 0.26 -1.72
CA GLU A 452 11.71 1.05 -1.66
C GLU A 452 10.59 0.24 -1.02
N LYS A 453 10.41 -1.02 -1.46
CA LYS A 453 9.48 -1.98 -0.85
C LYS A 453 9.76 -2.14 0.65
N ARG A 454 11.04 -2.29 1.01
CA ARG A 454 11.49 -2.37 2.41
C ARG A 454 11.21 -1.11 3.21
N ALA A 455 11.48 0.07 2.65
CA ALA A 455 11.26 1.35 3.32
C ALA A 455 9.76 1.58 3.57
N THR A 456 8.92 1.30 2.58
CA THR A 456 7.46 1.35 2.71
C THR A 456 6.97 0.39 3.80
N MET A 457 7.41 -0.88 3.79
CA MET A 457 7.02 -1.84 4.83
C MET A 457 7.54 -1.48 6.21
N LYS A 458 8.79 -0.99 6.33
CA LYS A 458 9.36 -0.60 7.62
C LYS A 458 8.51 0.47 8.31
N LYS A 459 8.02 1.46 7.55
CA LYS A 459 7.12 2.49 8.09
C LYS A 459 5.83 1.86 8.64
N LEU A 460 5.23 0.94 7.89
CA LEU A 460 4.01 0.24 8.30
C LEU A 460 4.22 -0.63 9.55
N LEU A 461 5.32 -1.38 9.60
CA LEU A 461 5.67 -2.22 10.74
C LEU A 461 5.82 -1.41 12.03
N GLY A 462 6.45 -0.23 11.95
CA GLY A 462 6.58 0.66 13.10
C GLY A 462 5.24 1.21 13.61
N ILE A 463 4.27 1.45 12.72
CA ILE A 463 2.92 1.89 13.11
C ILE A 463 2.18 0.76 13.86
N CYS A 464 2.28 -0.48 13.38
CA CYS A 464 1.61 -1.63 13.99
C CYS A 464 2.36 -2.24 15.19
N SER A 465 3.47 -1.63 15.64
CA SER A 465 4.40 -2.21 16.62
C SER A 465 4.78 -3.66 16.29
N ALA A 466 4.90 -3.94 14.99
CA ALA A 466 5.21 -5.26 14.45
C ALA A 466 6.72 -5.41 14.22
N ASP A 467 7.50 -4.82 15.12
CA ASP A 467 8.94 -4.64 14.94
C ASP A 467 9.67 -5.99 14.98
N GLY A 468 10.26 -6.31 13.83
CA GLY A 468 11.23 -7.36 13.62
C GLY A 468 12.12 -6.95 12.46
N GLN A 469 13.39 -7.35 12.44
CA GLN A 469 14.35 -6.97 11.39
C GLN A 469 14.01 -7.52 9.98
N ARG A 470 12.81 -8.06 9.77
CA ARG A 470 12.40 -8.70 8.53
C ARG A 470 11.62 -7.72 7.67
N SER A 471 12.00 -7.64 6.40
CA SER A 471 11.31 -6.86 5.38
C SER A 471 9.91 -7.39 5.04
N LYS A 472 9.71 -8.70 5.24
CA LYS A 472 8.44 -9.40 4.99
C LYS A 472 7.96 -9.97 6.32
N ILE A 473 6.77 -9.56 6.74
CA ILE A 473 6.11 -10.09 7.93
C ILE A 473 5.06 -11.14 7.53
N ASP A 474 4.95 -12.17 8.34
CA ASP A 474 3.79 -13.04 8.33
C ASP A 474 2.69 -12.37 9.17
N TRP A 475 1.81 -11.64 8.49
CA TRP A 475 0.72 -10.89 9.11
C TRP A 475 -0.27 -11.80 9.85
N GLN A 476 -0.49 -13.02 9.38
CA GLN A 476 -1.40 -13.96 10.04
C GLN A 476 -0.78 -14.45 11.36
N ALA A 477 0.50 -14.81 11.34
CA ALA A 477 1.20 -15.21 12.55
C ALA A 477 1.38 -14.04 13.53
N TRP A 478 1.62 -12.81 13.03
CA TRP A 478 1.64 -11.61 13.86
C TRP A 478 0.28 -11.34 14.51
N HIS A 479 -0.81 -11.41 13.74
CA HIS A 479 -2.17 -11.21 14.23
C HIS A 479 -2.50 -12.22 15.33
N LYS A 480 -2.27 -13.52 15.07
CA LYS A 480 -2.51 -14.60 16.06
C LYS A 480 -1.77 -14.40 17.38
N ARG A 481 -0.57 -13.80 17.36
CA ARG A 481 0.22 -13.54 18.58
C ARG A 481 -0.09 -12.22 19.26
N SER A 482 -0.50 -11.21 18.51
CA SER A 482 -0.50 -9.81 18.97
C SER A 482 -1.90 -9.23 19.16
N CYS A 483 -2.91 -9.91 18.62
CA CYS A 483 -4.30 -9.46 18.57
C CYS A 483 -5.22 -10.52 19.18
N PRO A 484 -6.25 -10.11 19.93
CA PRO A 484 -7.28 -11.03 20.40
C PRO A 484 -8.10 -11.57 19.22
N ASP A 485 -8.56 -12.81 19.33
CA ASP A 485 -9.40 -13.42 18.29
C ASP A 485 -10.83 -12.89 18.38
N LEU A 486 -11.24 -12.12 17.38
CA LEU A 486 -12.60 -11.59 17.26
C LEU A 486 -13.58 -12.62 16.68
N GLY A 487 -13.11 -13.70 16.05
CA GLY A 487 -13.94 -14.68 15.34
C GLY A 487 -15.14 -15.19 16.16
N PRO A 488 -14.95 -15.61 17.43
CA PRO A 488 -16.06 -16.11 18.26
C PRO A 488 -17.12 -15.06 18.62
N PHE A 489 -16.80 -13.77 18.53
CA PHE A 489 -17.67 -12.67 18.98
C PHE A 489 -18.40 -11.97 17.83
N LEU A 490 -17.95 -12.20 16.59
CA LEU A 490 -18.57 -11.62 15.41
C LEU A 490 -19.84 -12.39 15.06
N SER A 491 -20.98 -11.87 15.50
CA SER A 491 -22.27 -12.24 14.92
C SER A 491 -22.36 -11.63 13.52
N LYS A 492 -22.95 -12.36 12.56
CA LYS A 492 -23.42 -11.74 11.31
C LYS A 492 -24.23 -10.49 11.69
N LEU A 493 -23.95 -9.34 11.07
CA LEU A 493 -24.75 -8.16 11.35
C LEU A 493 -26.22 -8.52 11.11
N PRO A 494 -27.15 -8.13 12.00
CA PRO A 494 -28.56 -8.35 11.75
C PRO A 494 -28.85 -7.75 10.38
N THR A 495 -29.34 -8.59 9.47
CA THR A 495 -29.86 -8.07 8.20
C THR A 495 -30.93 -7.10 8.62
N PRO A 496 -30.87 -5.81 8.23
CA PRO A 496 -31.95 -4.87 8.55
C PRO A 496 -33.23 -5.60 8.18
N GLN A 497 -34.10 -5.89 9.17
CA GLN A 497 -35.36 -6.56 8.92
C GLN A 497 -35.96 -5.84 7.72
N ALA A 498 -36.29 -6.59 6.68
CA ALA A 498 -36.59 -6.07 5.35
C ALA A 498 -37.74 -5.06 5.42
N ALA A 499 -37.43 -3.83 5.80
CA ALA A 499 -38.34 -2.72 5.84
C ALA A 499 -38.42 -2.24 4.39
N ASN A 500 -39.16 -2.98 3.57
CA ASN A 500 -39.53 -2.67 2.18
C ASN A 500 -38.62 -1.62 1.49
N TYR A 501 -37.33 -1.92 1.36
CA TYR A 501 -36.40 -1.05 0.64
C TYR A 501 -36.51 -1.39 -0.84
N THR A 502 -37.33 -0.65 -1.57
CA THR A 502 -37.28 -0.68 -3.05
C THR A 502 -35.94 -0.08 -3.50
N GLU A 503 -35.11 -0.89 -4.16
CA GLU A 503 -33.81 -0.50 -4.73
C GLU A 503 -33.91 0.52 -5.87
#